data_AF-A0A7Z9WIN1-F1
#
_entry.id   AF-A0A7Z9WIN1-F1
#
_cell.length_a   1.000
_cell.length_b   1.000
_cell.length_c   1.000
_cell.angle_alpha   90.00
_cell.angle_beta   90.00
_cell.angle_gamma   90.00
#
_symmetry.space_group_name_H-M   'P 1'
#
loop_
_entity.id
_entity.type
_entity.pdbx_description
1 polymer ?
#
loop_
_entity_poly.entity_id
_entity_poly.type
_entity_poly.pdbx_seq_one_letter_code
_entity_poly.pdbx_strand_id
1 'polypeptide(L)'
;MKNTYKIYQLKEIVSHNSTYTYKNLTTREIGKMIREVIESKLKWEQEGIVVILDFSRVGPIDYSYADEIIAKLIVRLNAMEYGDKFIAVTGLTKTQEENIHVALERKKLHLLSIKPARESQGRNKEIRGRPVRLVNGWHILGILSPYLKEVLHIVMERQILSARELANLRNMKINSASTKLLNLYKARLVKRCVQNLPDRGRQYIYKSLI
;
A
#
# COMPACT_ATOMS: atom_id res chain seq x y z
N MET A 1 18.95 4.09 1.47
CA MET A 1 18.40 2.72 1.43
C MET A 1 17.07 2.77 0.69
N LYS A 2 16.96 2.10 -0.47
CA LYS A 2 15.71 2.01 -1.24
C LYS A 2 14.66 1.23 -0.44
N ASN A 3 13.38 1.54 -0.62
CA ASN A 3 12.32 0.70 -0.07
C ASN A 3 12.43 -0.71 -0.64
N THR A 4 12.57 -1.71 0.22
CA THR A 4 12.39 -3.11 -0.19
C THR A 4 10.90 -3.33 -0.43
N TYR A 5 10.56 -3.69 -1.67
CA TYR A 5 9.22 -4.09 -2.05
C TYR A 5 9.26 -5.45 -2.74
N LYS A 6 8.15 -6.18 -2.65
CA LYS A 6 7.94 -7.46 -3.34
C LYS A 6 6.59 -7.42 -4.05
N ILE A 7 6.55 -7.89 -5.29
CA ILE A 7 5.32 -7.90 -6.09
C ILE A 7 4.73 -9.31 -6.06
N TYR A 8 3.47 -9.42 -5.67
CA TYR A 8 2.68 -10.65 -5.77
C TYR A 8 1.71 -10.52 -6.93
N GLN A 9 1.98 -11.28 -7.99
CA GLN A 9 1.07 -11.40 -9.12
C GLN A 9 -0.13 -12.25 -8.71
N LEU A 10 -1.31 -11.65 -8.58
CA LEU A 10 -2.51 -12.40 -8.17
C LEU A 10 -2.85 -13.48 -9.18
N LYS A 11 -2.62 -13.24 -10.48
CA LYS A 11 -2.79 -14.24 -11.53
C LYS A 11 -1.98 -15.51 -11.25
N GLU A 12 -0.73 -15.37 -10.80
CA GLU A 12 0.13 -16.53 -10.51
C GLU A 12 -0.41 -17.31 -9.31
N ILE A 13 -0.80 -16.60 -8.25
CA ILE A 13 -1.39 -17.20 -7.06
C ILE A 13 -2.67 -17.96 -7.41
N VAL A 14 -3.52 -17.38 -8.27
CA VAL A 14 -4.72 -18.04 -8.80
C VAL A 14 -4.33 -19.32 -9.55
N SER A 15 -3.45 -19.22 -10.55
CA SER A 15 -3.13 -20.32 -11.45
C SER A 15 -2.48 -21.53 -10.77
N HIS A 16 -1.67 -21.32 -9.74
CA HIS A 16 -1.00 -22.41 -9.01
C HIS A 16 -1.92 -23.15 -8.04
N ASN A 17 -3.10 -22.59 -7.73
CA ASN A 17 -4.00 -23.13 -6.72
C ASN A 17 -5.37 -23.55 -7.30
N SER A 18 -5.55 -23.56 -8.62
CA SER A 18 -6.85 -23.83 -9.23
C SER A 18 -6.82 -24.83 -10.38
N THR A 19 -7.63 -25.89 -10.27
CA THR A 19 -8.23 -26.62 -11.40
C THR A 19 -9.32 -25.80 -12.12
N TYR A 20 -9.62 -24.59 -11.63
CA TYR A 20 -10.70 -23.73 -12.09
C TYR A 20 -10.24 -22.74 -13.16
N THR A 21 -10.96 -22.70 -14.28
CA THR A 21 -10.79 -21.70 -15.35
C THR A 21 -11.06 -20.27 -14.86
N TYR A 22 -10.29 -19.30 -15.36
CA TYR A 22 -10.36 -17.86 -15.07
C TYR A 22 -11.76 -17.21 -15.10
N LYS A 23 -12.75 -17.87 -15.72
CA LYS A 23 -14.16 -17.42 -15.77
C LYS A 23 -14.90 -17.53 -14.43
N ASN A 24 -14.44 -18.33 -13.47
CA ASN A 24 -15.14 -18.56 -12.19
C ASN A 24 -14.48 -17.87 -10.99
N LEU A 25 -13.54 -16.94 -11.21
CA LEU A 25 -12.79 -16.24 -10.15
C LEU A 25 -13.63 -15.30 -9.28
N THR A 26 -14.95 -15.29 -9.42
CA THR A 26 -15.86 -14.40 -8.68
C THR A 26 -16.48 -15.07 -7.46
N THR A 27 -16.20 -16.36 -7.18
CA THR A 27 -16.76 -17.00 -5.99
C THR A 27 -16.02 -16.57 -4.73
N ARG A 28 -16.77 -16.39 -3.64
CA ARG A 28 -16.23 -16.03 -2.32
C ARG A 28 -15.21 -17.07 -1.81
N GLU A 29 -15.39 -18.34 -2.16
CA GLU A 29 -14.49 -19.44 -1.79
C GLU A 29 -13.10 -19.29 -2.42
N ILE A 30 -13.04 -18.97 -3.71
CA ILE A 30 -11.78 -18.69 -4.40
C ILE A 30 -11.12 -17.45 -3.80
N GLY A 31 -11.90 -16.42 -3.49
CA GLY A 31 -11.40 -15.22 -2.81
C GLY A 31 -10.74 -15.55 -1.47
N LYS A 32 -11.39 -16.40 -0.67
CA LYS A 32 -10.85 -16.86 0.61
C LYS A 32 -9.53 -17.62 0.43
N MET A 33 -9.48 -18.56 -0.49
CA MET A 33 -8.26 -19.35 -0.78
C MET A 33 -7.09 -18.44 -1.19
N ILE A 34 -7.31 -17.49 -2.09
CA ILE A 34 -6.27 -16.55 -2.53
C ILE A 34 -5.79 -15.69 -1.37
N ARG A 35 -6.73 -15.19 -0.54
CA ARG A 35 -6.37 -14.47 0.67
C ARG A 35 -5.50 -15.31 1.58
N GLU A 36 -5.89 -16.55 1.88
CA GLU A 36 -5.13 -17.45 2.77
C GLU A 36 -3.70 -17.72 2.25
N VAL A 37 -3.52 -17.83 0.93
CA VAL A 37 -2.17 -17.94 0.32
C VAL A 37 -1.37 -16.65 0.52
N ILE A 38 -1.98 -15.47 0.28
CA ILE A 38 -1.32 -14.17 0.50
C ILE A 38 -0.93 -14.02 1.97
N GLU A 39 -1.83 -14.31 2.89
CA GLU A 39 -1.62 -14.26 4.34
C GLU A 39 -0.50 -15.20 4.78
N SER A 40 -0.48 -16.43 4.26
CA SER A 40 0.59 -17.40 4.54
C SER A 40 1.94 -16.88 4.08
N LYS A 41 2.03 -16.31 2.86
CA LYS A 41 3.27 -15.71 2.36
C LYS A 41 3.69 -14.51 3.23
N LEU A 42 2.77 -13.63 3.61
CA LEU A 42 3.06 -12.44 4.43
C LEU A 42 3.71 -12.78 5.78
N LYS A 43 3.28 -13.87 6.42
CA LYS A 43 3.85 -14.34 7.70
C LYS A 43 5.35 -14.68 7.61
N TRP A 44 5.81 -15.11 6.43
CA TRP A 44 7.22 -15.48 6.20
C TRP A 44 8.07 -14.32 5.67
N GLU A 45 7.45 -13.19 5.34
CA GLU A 45 8.22 -12.03 4.88
C GLU A 45 8.90 -11.31 6.05
N GLN A 46 9.97 -10.60 5.71
CA GLN A 46 10.75 -9.79 6.64
C GLN A 46 9.99 -8.52 7.10
N GLU A 47 10.27 -8.05 8.33
CA GLU A 47 9.64 -6.84 8.87
C GLU A 47 9.99 -5.59 8.05
N GLY A 48 9.01 -4.68 7.94
CA GLY A 48 9.11 -3.46 7.16
C GLY A 48 8.99 -3.64 5.64
N ILE A 49 8.72 -4.84 5.12
CA ILE A 49 8.51 -5.07 3.67
C ILE A 49 7.23 -4.38 3.16
N VAL A 50 7.26 -3.90 1.92
CA VAL A 50 6.05 -3.52 1.19
C VAL A 50 5.69 -4.63 0.19
N VAL A 51 4.54 -5.24 0.36
CA VAL A 51 3.99 -6.19 -0.62
C VAL A 51 3.01 -5.46 -1.53
N ILE A 52 3.30 -5.46 -2.82
CA ILE A 52 2.44 -4.92 -3.86
C ILE A 52 1.64 -6.08 -4.45
N LEU A 53 0.32 -6.05 -4.26
CA LEU A 53 -0.60 -6.98 -4.88
C LEU A 53 -0.94 -6.48 -6.29
N ASP A 54 -0.48 -7.21 -7.30
CA ASP A 54 -0.70 -6.87 -8.71
C ASP A 54 -1.93 -7.61 -9.24
N PHE A 55 -2.96 -6.83 -9.54
CA PHE A 55 -4.24 -7.28 -10.11
C PHE A 55 -4.22 -7.31 -11.64
N SER A 56 -3.08 -7.01 -12.28
CA SER A 56 -2.93 -7.13 -13.71
C SER A 56 -3.32 -8.53 -14.17
N ARG A 57 -4.17 -8.62 -15.18
CA ARG A 57 -4.66 -9.89 -15.76
C ARG A 57 -5.51 -10.73 -14.80
N VAL A 58 -6.00 -10.16 -13.70
CA VAL A 58 -7.10 -10.72 -12.93
C VAL A 58 -8.41 -10.35 -13.63
N GLY A 59 -9.34 -11.30 -13.71
CA GLY A 59 -10.67 -11.07 -14.28
C GLY A 59 -11.48 -10.00 -13.52
N PRO A 60 -12.71 -9.70 -13.96
CA PRO A 60 -13.59 -8.82 -13.21
C PRO A 60 -13.76 -9.33 -11.78
N ILE A 61 -13.70 -8.43 -10.81
CA ILE A 61 -13.98 -8.72 -9.40
C ILE A 61 -15.25 -7.98 -9.02
N ASP A 62 -16.16 -8.65 -8.32
CA ASP A 62 -17.32 -8.01 -7.73
C ASP A 62 -16.99 -7.49 -6.32
N TYR A 63 -17.99 -6.87 -5.68
CA TYR A 63 -17.89 -6.40 -4.31
C TYR A 63 -17.54 -7.53 -3.32
N SER A 64 -18.16 -8.70 -3.45
CA SER A 64 -18.00 -9.81 -2.51
C SER A 64 -16.58 -10.37 -2.52
N TYR A 65 -16.00 -10.48 -3.71
CA TYR A 65 -14.62 -10.90 -3.91
C TYR A 65 -13.62 -9.84 -3.39
N ALA A 66 -13.90 -8.56 -3.65
CA ALA A 66 -13.10 -7.46 -3.11
C ALA A 66 -13.14 -7.40 -1.56
N ASP A 67 -14.31 -7.61 -0.95
CA ASP A 67 -14.45 -7.73 0.51
C ASP A 67 -13.63 -8.90 1.05
N GLU A 68 -13.73 -10.06 0.39
CA GLU A 68 -13.09 -11.29 0.83
C GLU A 68 -11.56 -11.22 0.74
N ILE A 69 -10.99 -10.69 -0.34
CA ILE A 69 -9.53 -10.64 -0.52
C ILE A 69 -8.92 -9.39 0.09
N ILE A 70 -9.48 -8.21 -0.19
CA ILE A 70 -8.83 -6.96 0.20
C ILE A 70 -9.30 -6.52 1.58
N ALA A 71 -10.60 -6.34 1.78
CA ALA A 71 -11.08 -5.73 3.03
C ALA A 71 -10.71 -6.59 4.25
N LYS A 72 -10.93 -7.91 4.20
CA LYS A 72 -10.52 -8.81 5.29
C LYS A 72 -9.00 -8.83 5.50
N LEU A 73 -8.20 -8.82 4.44
CA LEU A 73 -6.74 -8.81 4.55
C LEU A 73 -6.25 -7.54 5.24
N ILE A 74 -6.82 -6.37 4.91
CA ILE A 74 -6.43 -5.09 5.52
C ILE A 74 -6.86 -5.01 6.99
N VAL A 75 -8.02 -5.58 7.37
CA VAL A 75 -8.42 -5.69 8.80
C VAL A 75 -7.34 -6.42 9.60
N ARG A 76 -6.89 -7.57 9.10
CA ARG A 76 -5.91 -8.43 9.79
C ARG A 76 -4.50 -7.82 9.78
N LEU A 77 -4.13 -7.15 8.69
CA LEU A 77 -2.89 -6.35 8.61
C LEU A 77 -2.87 -5.24 9.67
N ASN A 78 -3.97 -4.50 9.82
CA ASN A 78 -4.08 -3.44 10.82
C ASN A 78 -4.08 -4.01 12.25
N ALA A 79 -4.59 -5.22 12.44
CA ALA A 79 -4.55 -5.97 13.69
C ALA A 79 -3.18 -6.61 14.00
N MET A 80 -2.13 -6.35 13.19
CA MET A 80 -0.77 -6.88 13.37
C MET A 80 -0.63 -8.40 13.26
N GLU A 81 -1.58 -9.09 12.63
CA GLU A 81 -1.52 -10.56 12.49
C GLU A 81 -0.36 -11.07 11.62
N TYR A 82 0.29 -10.19 10.86
CA TYR A 82 1.43 -10.51 9.99
C TYR A 82 2.72 -9.77 10.40
N GLY A 83 2.74 -9.11 11.56
CA GLY A 83 3.84 -8.23 11.97
C GLY A 83 3.81 -6.85 11.30
N ASP A 84 4.94 -6.16 11.33
CA ASP A 84 5.13 -4.84 10.71
C ASP A 84 5.28 -4.95 9.18
N LYS A 85 4.17 -5.21 8.50
CA LYS A 85 4.10 -5.35 7.04
C LYS A 85 3.26 -4.24 6.43
N PHE A 86 3.49 -3.97 5.15
CA PHE A 86 2.74 -2.97 4.40
C PHE A 86 2.21 -3.59 3.12
N ILE A 87 1.00 -3.20 2.73
CA ILE A 87 0.36 -3.68 1.51
C ILE A 87 -0.03 -2.48 0.65
N ALA A 88 0.21 -2.58 -0.66
CA ALA A 88 -0.31 -1.70 -1.68
C ALA A 88 -0.88 -2.52 -2.84
N VAL A 89 -1.68 -1.91 -3.71
CA VAL A 89 -2.28 -2.57 -4.89
C VAL A 89 -1.89 -1.87 -6.17
N THR A 90 -1.79 -2.62 -7.26
CA THR A 90 -1.53 -2.10 -8.60
C THR A 90 -2.27 -2.91 -9.66
N GLY A 91 -2.24 -2.44 -10.91
CA GLY A 91 -2.80 -3.19 -12.05
C GLY A 91 -4.33 -3.29 -12.06
N LEU A 92 -5.03 -2.42 -11.31
CA LEU A 92 -6.48 -2.42 -11.23
C LEU A 92 -7.13 -1.77 -12.46
N THR A 93 -8.23 -2.36 -12.92
CA THR A 93 -9.19 -1.70 -13.82
C THR A 93 -10.10 -0.76 -13.03
N LYS A 94 -10.76 0.19 -13.70
CA LYS A 94 -11.67 1.16 -13.05
C LYS A 94 -12.75 0.46 -12.21
N THR A 95 -13.39 -0.57 -12.76
CA THR A 95 -14.42 -1.35 -12.05
C THR A 95 -13.86 -2.09 -10.84
N GLN A 96 -12.65 -2.63 -10.92
CA GLN A 96 -11.98 -3.26 -9.77
C GLN A 96 -11.64 -2.22 -8.69
N GLU A 97 -11.14 -1.03 -9.08
CA GLU A 97 -10.91 0.09 -8.15
C GLU A 97 -12.20 0.49 -7.42
N GLU A 98 -13.32 0.63 -8.14
CA GLU A 98 -14.63 0.97 -7.57
C GLU A 98 -15.10 -0.09 -6.56
N ASN A 99 -15.05 -1.37 -6.92
CA ASN A 99 -15.48 -2.45 -6.02
C ASN A 99 -14.61 -2.57 -4.76
N ILE A 100 -13.28 -2.42 -4.90
CA ILE A 100 -12.37 -2.39 -3.75
C ILE A 100 -12.60 -1.15 -2.90
N HIS A 101 -12.82 0.01 -3.52
CA HIS A 101 -13.10 1.25 -2.82
C HIS A 101 -14.33 1.10 -1.92
N VAL A 102 -15.44 0.61 -2.46
CA VAL A 102 -16.68 0.39 -1.71
C VAL A 102 -16.51 -0.64 -0.59
N ALA A 103 -15.78 -1.73 -0.84
CA ALA A 103 -15.48 -2.75 0.17
C ALA A 103 -14.69 -2.21 1.37
N LEU A 104 -13.70 -1.34 1.11
CA LEU A 104 -12.92 -0.68 2.15
C LEU A 104 -13.72 0.41 2.86
N GLU A 105 -14.49 1.20 2.10
CA GLU A 105 -15.29 2.32 2.62
C GLU A 105 -16.29 1.86 3.69
N ARG A 106 -17.04 0.79 3.42
CA ARG A 106 -18.02 0.22 4.36
C ARG A 106 -17.43 -0.21 5.70
N LYS A 107 -16.13 -0.50 5.73
CA LYS A 107 -15.40 -0.87 6.96
C LYS A 107 -14.51 0.26 7.51
N LYS A 108 -14.59 1.47 6.93
CA LYS A 108 -13.73 2.63 7.27
C LYS A 108 -12.24 2.32 7.16
N LEU A 109 -11.88 1.49 6.18
CA LEU A 109 -10.50 1.10 5.88
C LEU A 109 -9.93 1.93 4.73
N HIS A 110 -8.62 1.82 4.52
CA HIS A 110 -7.91 2.48 3.44
C HIS A 110 -6.79 1.60 2.92
N LEU A 111 -6.44 1.79 1.66
CA LEU A 111 -5.35 1.10 0.98
C LEU A 111 -4.71 2.01 -0.06
N LEU A 112 -3.39 1.92 -0.19
CA LEU A 112 -2.65 2.62 -1.22
C LEU A 112 -2.77 1.88 -2.56
N SER A 113 -3.33 2.55 -3.56
CA SER A 113 -3.28 2.11 -4.96
C SER A 113 -2.20 2.89 -5.70
N ILE A 114 -1.33 2.16 -6.39
CA ILE A 114 -0.20 2.70 -7.14
C ILE A 114 -0.40 2.42 -8.63
N LYS A 115 -0.24 3.46 -9.43
CA LYS A 115 -0.27 3.35 -10.89
C LYS A 115 1.16 3.09 -11.36
N PRO A 116 1.43 1.93 -11.98
CA PRO A 116 2.77 1.64 -12.44
C PRO A 116 3.16 2.69 -13.47
N ALA A 117 4.43 3.06 -13.49
CA ALA A 117 4.90 3.89 -14.59
C ALA A 117 4.69 3.12 -15.89
N ARG A 118 4.00 3.74 -16.86
CA ARG A 118 3.90 3.14 -18.19
C ARG A 118 5.33 2.95 -18.67
N GLU A 119 5.71 1.72 -19.03
CA GLU A 119 6.84 1.54 -19.94
C GLU A 119 6.54 2.43 -21.13
N SER A 120 7.39 3.43 -21.37
CA SER A 120 7.35 4.21 -22.59
C SER A 120 7.55 3.23 -23.73
N GLN A 121 6.46 2.70 -24.29
CA GLN A 121 6.48 2.13 -25.63
C GLN A 121 6.90 3.26 -26.55
N GLY A 122 8.19 3.28 -26.90
CA GLY A 122 8.77 4.22 -27.82
C GLY A 122 9.36 5.49 -27.18
N ARG A 123 10.68 5.56 -27.27
CA ARG A 123 11.57 6.75 -27.25
C ARG A 123 11.97 7.29 -25.86
N ASN A 124 13.28 7.16 -25.63
CA ASN A 124 14.14 7.76 -24.60
C ASN A 124 14.06 7.18 -23.18
N LYS A 125 14.66 5.99 -23.03
CA LYS A 125 15.41 5.64 -21.81
C LYS A 125 16.47 6.74 -21.58
N GLU A 126 16.52 7.25 -20.36
CA GLU A 126 17.54 8.19 -19.85
C GLU A 126 17.60 9.57 -20.51
N ILE A 127 16.70 10.47 -20.12
CA ILE A 127 17.02 11.90 -20.14
C ILE A 127 17.74 12.21 -18.82
N ARG A 128 19.07 12.29 -18.87
CA ARG A 128 19.95 12.94 -17.86
C ARG A 128 20.09 12.25 -16.50
N GLY A 129 20.37 10.93 -16.47
CA GLY A 129 20.80 10.25 -15.23
C GLY A 129 19.79 10.28 -14.07
N ARG A 130 18.53 10.65 -14.32
CA ARG A 130 17.46 10.60 -13.32
C ARG A 130 16.87 9.19 -13.28
N PRO A 131 16.72 8.58 -12.09
CA PRO A 131 16.16 7.25 -11.98
C PRO A 131 14.75 7.19 -12.58
N VAL A 132 14.50 6.14 -13.36
CA VAL A 132 13.17 5.82 -13.89
C VAL A 132 12.21 5.71 -12.71
N ARG A 133 11.19 6.58 -12.66
CA ARG A 133 10.11 6.46 -11.66
C ARG A 133 9.38 5.13 -11.92
N LEU A 134 9.31 4.27 -10.91
CA LEU A 134 8.55 3.01 -10.99
C LEU A 134 7.03 3.23 -10.88
N VAL A 135 6.61 4.39 -10.37
CA VAL A 135 5.22 4.74 -10.08
C VAL A 135 4.89 6.08 -10.75
N ASN A 136 3.88 6.11 -11.61
CA ASN A 136 3.39 7.33 -12.28
C ASN A 136 2.37 8.10 -11.45
N GLY A 137 1.86 7.50 -10.38
CA GLY A 137 0.95 8.15 -9.46
C GLY A 137 0.41 7.18 -8.42
N TRP A 138 -0.28 7.69 -7.43
CA TRP A 138 -0.92 6.90 -6.40
C TRP A 138 -2.20 7.58 -5.96
N HIS A 139 -3.10 6.81 -5.37
CA HIS A 139 -4.31 7.33 -4.72
C HIS A 139 -4.75 6.36 -3.60
N ILE A 140 -5.71 6.79 -2.80
CA ILE A 140 -6.27 5.99 -1.71
C ILE A 140 -7.59 5.37 -2.17
N LEU A 141 -7.72 4.06 -1.94
CA LEU A 141 -8.99 3.35 -1.96
C LEU A 141 -9.57 3.32 -0.53
N GLY A 142 -10.88 3.47 -0.39
CA GLY A 142 -11.56 3.57 0.91
C GLY A 142 -11.51 4.98 1.53
N ILE A 143 -11.59 5.04 2.87
CA ILE A 143 -11.71 6.28 3.64
C ILE A 143 -10.38 6.61 4.35
N LEU A 144 -9.87 7.79 4.05
CA LEU A 144 -8.82 8.46 4.83
C LEU A 144 -9.21 9.91 5.06
N SER A 145 -9.06 10.40 6.30
CA SER A 145 -9.45 11.77 6.63
C SER A 145 -8.67 12.80 5.79
N PRO A 146 -9.27 13.94 5.41
CA PRO A 146 -8.60 14.95 4.58
C PRO A 146 -7.25 15.39 5.14
N TYR A 147 -7.18 15.57 6.46
CA TYR A 147 -5.94 15.95 7.15
C TYR A 147 -4.85 14.88 7.08
N LEU A 148 -5.19 13.59 7.07
CA LEU A 148 -4.21 12.52 6.92
C LEU A 148 -3.80 12.35 5.45
N LYS A 149 -4.73 12.49 4.51
CA LYS A 149 -4.43 12.51 3.06
C LYS A 149 -3.38 13.58 2.74
N GLU A 150 -3.55 14.77 3.27
CA GLU A 150 -2.62 15.87 3.04
C GLU A 150 -1.21 15.57 3.61
N VAL A 151 -1.12 15.06 4.83
CA VAL A 151 0.18 14.65 5.41
C VAL A 151 0.80 13.51 4.61
N LEU A 152 0.00 12.56 4.13
CA LEU A 152 0.46 11.47 3.27
C LEU A 152 1.08 12.02 1.98
N HIS A 153 0.45 13.00 1.34
CA HIS A 153 1.02 13.68 0.17
C HIS A 153 2.41 14.23 0.44
N ILE A 154 2.59 14.92 1.58
CA ILE A 154 3.90 15.47 1.97
C ILE A 154 4.93 14.36 2.18
N VAL A 155 4.56 13.25 2.82
CA VAL A 155 5.48 12.12 3.03
C VAL A 155 5.85 11.45 1.70
N MET A 156 4.90 11.26 0.79
CA MET A 156 5.15 10.67 -0.53
C MET A 156 6.06 11.57 -1.40
N GLU A 157 5.87 12.88 -1.32
CA GLU A 157 6.70 13.86 -2.05
C GLU A 157 8.12 13.95 -1.50
N ARG A 158 8.27 14.07 -0.17
CA ARG A 158 9.57 14.23 0.49
C ARG A 158 10.32 12.92 0.71
N GLN A 159 9.65 11.78 0.53
CA GLN A 159 10.15 10.41 0.74
C GLN A 159 10.48 10.06 2.20
N ILE A 160 10.97 11.02 2.97
CA ILE A 160 11.29 10.91 4.39
C ILE A 160 10.80 12.18 5.09
N LEU A 161 10.16 12.02 6.25
CA LEU A 161 9.63 13.14 7.03
C LEU A 161 9.67 12.85 8.53
N SER A 162 10.18 13.78 9.32
CA SER A 162 10.08 13.79 10.78
C SER A 162 8.89 14.64 11.25
N ALA A 163 8.47 14.43 12.50
CA ALA A 163 7.43 15.25 13.10
C ALA A 163 7.82 16.73 13.21
N ARG A 164 9.11 17.02 13.43
CA ARG A 164 9.62 18.39 13.51
C ARG A 164 9.56 19.10 12.16
N GLU A 165 9.94 18.41 11.08
CA GLU A 165 9.82 18.96 9.73
C GLU A 165 8.35 19.22 9.36
N LEU A 166 7.46 18.27 9.63
CA LEU A 166 6.03 18.45 9.37
C LEU A 166 5.45 19.63 10.18
N ALA A 167 5.82 19.76 11.45
CA ALA A 167 5.40 20.86 12.32
C ALA A 167 5.80 22.22 11.74
N ASN A 168 7.06 22.35 11.31
CA ASN A 168 7.58 23.58 10.71
C ASN A 168 6.88 23.89 9.38
N LEU A 169 6.73 22.89 8.49
CA LEU A 169 6.11 23.08 7.17
C LEU A 169 4.67 23.57 7.25
N ARG A 170 3.93 23.15 8.27
CA ARG A 170 2.50 23.41 8.41
C ARG A 170 2.18 24.37 9.54
N ASN A 171 3.21 25.02 10.10
CA ASN A 171 3.11 25.89 11.24
C ASN A 171 2.19 25.32 12.35
N MET A 172 2.42 24.06 12.72
CA MET A 172 1.59 23.33 13.68
C MET A 172 2.42 22.84 14.87
N LYS A 173 1.76 22.55 15.99
CA LYS A 173 2.43 21.99 17.17
C LYS A 173 3.04 20.62 16.84
N ILE A 174 4.25 20.37 17.36
CA ILE A 174 4.99 19.11 17.13
C ILE A 174 4.21 17.86 17.58
N ASN A 175 3.41 17.97 18.64
CA ASN A 175 2.54 16.88 19.11
C ASN A 175 1.47 16.54 18.06
N SER A 176 0.86 17.55 17.45
CA SER A 176 -0.14 17.36 16.39
C SER A 176 0.48 16.72 15.15
N ALA A 177 1.66 17.16 14.74
CA ALA A 177 2.42 16.54 13.64
C ALA A 177 2.78 15.08 13.95
N SER A 178 3.26 14.81 15.18
CA SER A 178 3.63 13.47 15.64
C SER A 178 2.43 12.52 15.61
N THR A 179 1.27 12.95 16.12
CA THR A 179 0.03 12.15 16.10
C THR A 179 -0.44 11.86 14.69
N LYS A 180 -0.40 12.84 13.76
CA LYS A 180 -0.79 12.62 12.36
C LYS A 180 0.10 11.58 11.67
N LEU A 181 1.41 11.68 11.84
CA LEU A 181 2.36 10.72 11.27
C LEU A 181 2.21 9.33 11.88
N LEU A 182 2.02 9.25 13.21
CA LEU A 182 1.75 7.99 13.89
C LEU A 182 0.47 7.33 13.36
N ASN A 183 -0.59 8.12 13.10
CA ASN A 183 -1.84 7.62 12.54
C ASN A 183 -1.65 7.11 11.11
N LEU A 184 -0.82 7.74 10.28
CA LEU A 184 -0.47 7.20 8.96
C LEU A 184 0.30 5.87 9.05
N TYR A 185 1.18 5.73 10.04
CA TYR A 185 1.89 4.46 10.28
C TYR A 185 0.93 3.36 10.75
N LYS A 186 0.04 3.66 11.71
CA LYS A 186 -1.01 2.73 12.15
C LYS A 186 -1.97 2.34 11.03
N ALA A 187 -2.23 3.27 10.11
CA ALA A 187 -2.97 3.08 8.86
C ALA A 187 -2.23 2.25 7.81
N ARG A 188 -0.97 1.85 8.06
CA ARG A 188 -0.12 1.11 7.12
C ARG A 188 0.14 1.85 5.80
N LEU A 189 0.12 3.18 5.82
CA LEU A 189 0.33 4.03 4.64
C LEU A 189 1.73 4.64 4.57
N VAL A 190 2.52 4.52 5.64
CA VAL A 190 3.92 4.96 5.72
C VAL A 190 4.71 4.02 6.64
N LYS A 191 6.02 3.88 6.42
CA LYS A 191 6.90 3.20 7.38
C LYS A 191 7.34 4.15 8.48
N ARG A 192 7.74 3.63 9.63
CA ARG A 192 8.33 4.39 10.73
C ARG A 192 9.64 3.75 11.16
N CYS A 193 10.70 4.54 11.27
CA CYS A 193 12.00 4.08 11.76
C CYS A 193 12.50 4.99 12.88
N VAL A 194 13.28 4.44 13.80
CA VAL A 194 14.04 5.23 14.77
C VAL A 194 15.31 5.74 14.11
N GLN A 195 15.62 7.01 14.32
CA GLN A 195 16.89 7.62 13.97
C GLN A 195 17.56 8.13 15.25
N ASN A 196 18.78 7.67 15.51
CA ASN A 196 19.62 8.23 16.55
C ASN A 196 20.22 9.55 16.04
N LEU A 197 20.04 10.63 16.81
CA LEU A 197 20.68 11.91 16.54
C LEU A 197 22.01 11.96 17.30
N PRO A 198 23.09 12.52 16.71
CA PRO A 198 24.41 12.58 17.35
C PRO A 198 24.37 13.17 18.77
N ASP A 199 23.60 14.26 18.98
CA ASP A 199 23.59 15.02 20.25
C ASP A 199 22.20 15.25 20.86
N ARG A 200 21.11 14.70 20.27
CA ARG A 200 19.72 15.08 20.60
C ARG A 200 18.77 13.91 20.86
N GLY A 201 19.30 12.75 21.23
CA GLY A 201 18.51 11.57 21.55
C GLY A 201 17.95 10.85 20.32
N ARG A 202 16.77 10.25 20.44
CA ARG A 202 16.13 9.47 19.36
C ARG A 202 14.96 10.24 18.76
N GLN A 203 14.82 10.21 17.44
CA GLN A 203 13.62 10.69 16.75
C GLN A 203 13.01 9.61 15.86
N TYR A 204 11.72 9.75 15.55
CA TYR A 204 11.07 8.93 14.53
C TYR A 204 11.08 9.64 13.18
N ILE A 205 11.49 8.91 12.16
CA ILE A 205 11.36 9.29 10.76
C ILE A 205 10.31 8.41 10.09
N TYR A 206 9.48 9.02 9.27
CA TYR A 206 8.43 8.36 8.52
C TYR A 206 8.81 8.34 7.05
N LYS A 207 8.62 7.19 6.39
CA LYS A 207 9.05 6.98 5.00
C LYS A 207 7.87 6.65 4.13
N SER A 208 7.90 7.18 2.90
CA SER A 208 7.00 6.76 1.82
C SER A 208 7.05 5.23 1.63
N LEU A 209 5.95 4.63 1.16
CA LEU A 209 5.96 3.22 0.74
C LEU A 209 6.52 3.02 -0.67
N ILE A 210 6.57 4.10 -1.47
CA ILE A 210 6.98 4.13 -2.88
C ILE A 210 8.10 5.11 -3.15
#